data_AF-A0A180GUQ1-F1
#
_entry.id   AF-A0A180GUQ1-F1
#
_cell.length_a   1.000
_cell.length_b   1.000
_cell.length_c   1.000
_cell.angle_alpha   90.00
_cell.angle_beta   90.00
_cell.angle_gamma   90.00
#
_symmetry.space_group_name_H-M   'P 1'
#
loop_
_entity.id
_entity.type
_entity.pdbx_description
1 polymer ?
#
loop_
_entity_poly.entity_id
_entity_poly.type
_entity_poly.pdbx_seq_one_letter_code
_entity_poly.pdbx_strand_id
1 'polypeptide(L)'
;MSILESLPCPQSPWLAWMGIPLELLQAIFLHPYFQINYPKATRWYRLLVIPICVYLALATVPRRTFLPTDEYIHFNFGFVTMPTFHFICLSIIYGFHQGPVFKSEVELFDQDSEDQVEGHAGKPEGEEPAQQGDDYKKSEVKHSSSDVRSRKCKSKPRSKFVNNTTGEKHNEIAPADQTSTAQTTSRKVSLEKPPSIGELTRWISALIMNPRGLICTWSPPENVVPIQRNLNFRKFMMNLILRTVIMHFWFQFVCALGVEIVINSNADVDHFLFERLGLTPWRIAKFYTPFFLTVVLGGGAYSGFALAGGLFNIVEISTISFLRLILPANSSFRPEPVNPSNYPALFNDPWFRTSLTEFWGKGWQAVFRLHFLFCGAQPMYKIFHRYGPTVGKLAAVMGAMGLSAAMHEFCLVAVSKIDPTFASFRMFLGQGIGIALEAIFKQVTGQKVSGPLGWAWTFGYMILNGRPMVDAWIQRSLGRGVVPFKQWGLMHFLVPFGPLITDEVYVYLMSWVKIF
;
A
#
# COMPACT_ATOMS: atom_id res chain seq x y z
N MET A 1 21.22 -24.65 -1.71
CA MET A 1 21.27 -24.46 -0.25
C MET A 1 21.09 -22.99 0.09
N SER A 2 19.83 -22.60 0.21
CA SER A 2 19.36 -21.40 0.89
C SER A 2 19.67 -21.50 2.39
N ILE A 3 19.91 -20.37 3.06
CA ILE A 3 20.14 -20.34 4.52
C ILE A 3 18.95 -20.98 5.27
N LEU A 4 17.74 -20.88 4.72
CA LEU A 4 16.54 -21.41 5.35
C LEU A 4 16.48 -22.95 5.38
N GLU A 5 17.31 -23.64 4.58
CA GLU A 5 17.44 -25.10 4.63
C GLU A 5 18.15 -25.59 5.91
N SER A 6 18.86 -24.71 6.65
CA SER A 6 19.49 -25.07 7.93
C SER A 6 18.57 -24.90 9.14
N LEU A 7 17.34 -24.42 8.96
CA LEU A 7 16.35 -24.34 10.04
C LEU A 7 15.66 -25.71 10.22
N PRO A 8 15.34 -26.16 11.45
CA PRO A 8 14.61 -27.40 11.68
C PRO A 8 13.20 -27.36 11.07
N CYS A 9 13.08 -27.79 9.82
CA CYS A 9 11.82 -27.80 9.09
C CYS A 9 10.87 -28.86 9.68
N PRO A 10 9.69 -28.48 10.21
CA PRO A 10 8.81 -29.45 10.84
C PRO A 10 8.33 -30.51 9.85
N GLN A 11 8.40 -31.80 10.21
CA GLN A 11 8.25 -32.88 9.23
C GLN A 11 6.85 -33.01 8.60
N SER A 12 5.78 -32.62 9.30
CA SER A 12 4.40 -32.71 8.79
C SER A 12 4.10 -31.67 7.69
N PRO A 13 3.43 -32.03 6.58
CA PRO A 13 2.95 -31.07 5.58
C PRO A 13 2.03 -30.00 6.17
N TRP A 14 1.23 -30.34 7.18
CA TRP A 14 0.31 -29.42 7.84
C TRP A 14 1.04 -28.31 8.63
N LEU A 15 2.20 -28.63 9.21
CA LEU A 15 3.04 -27.65 9.91
C LEU A 15 3.60 -26.58 8.96
N ALA A 16 3.64 -26.82 7.64
CA ALA A 16 4.02 -25.82 6.65
C ALA A 16 3.07 -24.60 6.62
N TRP A 17 1.84 -24.78 7.10
CA TRP A 17 0.77 -23.78 7.07
C TRP A 17 0.24 -23.40 8.44
N MET A 18 0.76 -23.99 9.53
CA MET A 18 0.30 -23.71 10.91
C MET A 18 0.50 -22.26 11.37
N GLY A 19 1.34 -21.47 10.68
CA GLY A 19 1.38 -20.02 10.88
C GLY A 19 0.05 -19.34 10.56
N ILE A 20 -0.67 -19.77 9.51
CA ILE A 20 -1.91 -19.12 9.07
C ILE A 20 -2.98 -19.16 10.19
N PRO A 21 -3.38 -20.32 10.77
CA PRO A 21 -4.34 -20.33 11.88
C PRO A 21 -3.93 -19.47 13.09
N LEU A 22 -2.63 -19.36 13.40
CA LEU A 22 -2.13 -18.54 14.49
C LEU A 22 -2.28 -17.04 14.19
N GLU A 23 -1.98 -16.60 12.97
CA GLU A 23 -2.19 -15.22 12.54
C GLU A 23 -3.68 -14.87 12.42
N LEU A 24 -4.51 -15.80 11.93
CA LEU A 24 -5.98 -15.64 11.96
C LEU A 24 -6.48 -15.46 13.40
N LEU A 25 -5.91 -16.16 14.38
CA LEU A 25 -6.25 -16.00 15.78
C LEU A 25 -5.70 -14.69 16.39
N GLN A 26 -4.52 -14.22 15.96
CA GLN A 26 -4.08 -12.85 16.27
C GLN A 26 -5.08 -11.81 15.74
N ALA A 27 -5.56 -11.97 14.51
CA ALA A 27 -6.56 -11.10 13.89
C ALA A 27 -7.93 -11.13 14.59
N ILE A 28 -8.41 -12.32 15.00
CA ILE A 28 -9.62 -12.46 15.84
C ILE A 28 -9.48 -11.66 17.13
N PHE A 29 -8.34 -11.78 17.82
CA PHE A 29 -8.09 -11.06 19.06
C PHE A 29 -7.84 -9.55 18.90
N LEU A 30 -7.94 -9.00 17.69
CA LEU A 30 -8.08 -7.56 17.46
C LEU A 30 -9.54 -7.09 17.47
N HIS A 31 -10.53 -7.98 17.44
CA HIS A 31 -11.95 -7.62 17.48
C HIS A 31 -12.29 -6.81 18.75
N PRO A 32 -13.11 -5.74 18.66
CA PRO A 32 -13.39 -4.86 19.80
C PRO A 32 -13.89 -5.60 21.04
N TYR A 33 -14.77 -6.60 20.89
CA TYR A 33 -15.23 -7.47 21.98
C TYR A 33 -14.06 -8.06 22.80
N PHE A 34 -13.06 -8.63 22.13
CA PHE A 34 -11.91 -9.25 22.80
C PHE A 34 -10.95 -8.21 23.40
N GLN A 35 -10.76 -7.08 22.72
CA GLN A 35 -9.95 -5.98 23.26
C GLN A 35 -10.58 -5.34 24.50
N ILE A 36 -11.91 -5.22 24.58
CA ILE A 36 -12.62 -4.60 25.70
C ILE A 36 -12.76 -5.58 26.88
N ASN A 37 -13.22 -6.80 26.63
CA ASN A 37 -13.53 -7.76 27.69
C ASN A 37 -12.30 -8.53 28.20
N TYR A 38 -11.26 -8.70 27.38
CA TYR A 38 -10.05 -9.46 27.71
C TYR A 38 -8.73 -8.75 27.31
N PRO A 39 -8.53 -7.45 27.61
CA PRO A 39 -7.42 -6.64 27.07
C PRO A 39 -6.03 -7.20 27.37
N LYS A 40 -5.80 -7.67 28.61
CA LYS A 40 -4.49 -8.21 29.02
C LYS A 40 -4.21 -9.56 28.37
N ALA A 41 -5.15 -10.50 28.44
CA ALA A 41 -4.98 -11.86 27.93
C ALA A 41 -4.80 -11.88 26.40
N THR A 42 -5.62 -11.11 25.68
CA THR A 42 -5.55 -11.03 24.21
C THR A 42 -4.25 -10.38 23.75
N ARG A 43 -3.82 -9.28 24.38
CA ARG A 43 -2.52 -8.66 24.11
C ARG A 43 -1.35 -9.61 24.38
N TRP A 44 -1.35 -10.31 25.52
CA TRP A 44 -0.31 -11.29 25.84
C TRP A 44 -0.26 -12.42 24.82
N TYR A 45 -1.40 -12.98 24.43
CA TYR A 45 -1.48 -13.98 23.37
C TYR A 45 -0.90 -13.44 22.05
N ARG A 46 -1.35 -12.26 21.60
CA ARG A 46 -0.90 -11.68 20.33
C ARG A 46 0.61 -11.42 20.32
N LEU A 47 1.21 -11.03 21.45
CA LEU A 47 2.67 -10.86 21.59
C LEU A 47 3.44 -12.20 21.62
N LEU A 48 2.94 -13.20 22.35
CA LEU A 48 3.58 -14.53 22.46
C LEU A 48 3.59 -15.31 21.14
N VAL A 49 2.60 -15.06 20.27
CA VAL A 49 2.51 -15.71 18.95
C VAL A 49 3.54 -15.18 17.95
N ILE A 50 4.01 -13.92 18.07
CA ILE A 50 4.96 -13.31 17.12
C ILE A 50 6.18 -14.22 16.84
N PRO A 51 6.99 -14.66 17.83
CA PRO A 51 8.17 -15.49 17.56
C PRO A 51 7.81 -16.84 16.93
N ILE A 52 6.63 -17.41 17.25
CA ILE A 52 6.15 -18.67 16.69
C ILE A 52 5.78 -18.49 15.21
N CYS A 53 5.03 -17.44 14.89
CA CYS A 53 4.68 -17.08 13.52
C CYS A 53 5.94 -16.77 12.69
N VAL A 54 6.89 -15.98 13.20
CA VAL A 54 8.15 -15.69 12.50
C VAL A 54 8.96 -16.95 12.24
N TYR A 55 9.10 -17.83 13.24
CA TYR A 55 9.79 -19.12 13.07
C TYR A 55 9.12 -19.99 12.00
N LEU A 56 7.81 -20.20 12.10
CA LEU A 56 7.05 -21.02 11.14
C LEU A 56 7.09 -20.42 9.73
N ALA A 57 6.99 -19.10 9.59
CA ALA A 57 7.09 -18.43 8.30
C ALA A 57 8.43 -18.73 7.61
N LEU A 58 9.55 -18.61 8.33
CA LEU A 58 10.89 -18.82 7.80
C LEU A 58 11.22 -20.30 7.57
N ALA A 59 11.00 -21.16 8.58
CA ALA A 59 11.35 -22.58 8.54
C ALA A 59 10.54 -23.39 7.50
N THR A 60 9.43 -22.84 7.00
CA THR A 60 8.55 -23.51 6.02
C THR A 60 8.74 -23.04 4.59
N VAL A 61 9.57 -22.01 4.33
CA VAL A 61 9.85 -21.55 2.96
C VAL A 61 10.28 -22.69 2.04
N PRO A 62 11.23 -23.58 2.40
CA PRO A 62 11.66 -24.66 1.50
C PRO A 62 10.55 -25.64 1.10
N ARG A 63 9.44 -25.73 1.87
CA ARG A 63 8.27 -26.58 1.58
C ARG A 63 7.20 -25.89 0.74
N ARG A 64 7.21 -24.56 0.70
CA ARG A 64 6.29 -23.73 -0.10
C ARG A 64 6.92 -23.31 -1.43
N THR A 65 8.23 -23.56 -1.59
CA THR A 65 9.03 -23.28 -2.79
C THR A 65 8.77 -24.31 -3.89
N PHE A 66 8.46 -23.84 -5.09
CA PHE A 66 8.40 -24.63 -6.32
C PHE A 66 9.81 -25.05 -6.76
N LEU A 67 9.97 -26.32 -7.17
CA LEU A 67 11.24 -26.94 -7.56
C LEU A 67 11.23 -27.28 -9.06
N PRO A 68 12.37 -27.18 -9.79
CA PRO A 68 13.70 -26.76 -9.33
C PRO A 68 13.78 -25.27 -8.96
N THR A 69 14.35 -24.96 -7.79
CA THR A 69 14.30 -23.59 -7.24
C THR A 69 14.93 -22.55 -8.18
N ASP A 70 15.96 -22.91 -8.95
CA ASP A 70 16.69 -22.04 -9.88
C ASP A 70 15.94 -21.76 -11.20
N GLU A 71 14.91 -22.56 -11.54
CA GLU A 71 14.01 -22.32 -12.68
C GLU A 71 12.71 -21.63 -12.26
N TYR A 72 12.33 -21.74 -11.00
CA TYR A 72 11.12 -21.10 -10.45
C TYR A 72 11.41 -19.85 -9.61
N ILE A 73 12.58 -19.22 -9.73
CA ILE A 73 12.98 -18.06 -8.90
C ILE A 73 11.95 -16.93 -8.95
N HIS A 74 11.46 -16.56 -10.13
CA HIS A 74 10.45 -15.50 -10.29
C HIS A 74 9.11 -15.85 -9.63
N PHE A 75 8.67 -17.11 -9.74
CA PHE A 75 7.48 -17.60 -9.04
C PHE A 75 7.70 -17.60 -7.52
N ASN A 76 8.81 -18.17 -7.05
CA ASN A 76 9.11 -18.29 -5.63
C ASN A 76 9.29 -16.93 -4.96
N PHE A 77 9.94 -15.98 -5.65
CA PHE A 77 10.07 -14.59 -5.20
C PHE A 77 8.68 -13.93 -5.01
N GLY A 78 7.79 -14.05 -6.01
CA GLY A 78 6.48 -13.41 -6.00
C GLY A 78 5.45 -14.09 -5.07
N PHE A 79 5.37 -15.41 -5.09
CA PHE A 79 4.28 -16.18 -4.44
C PHE A 79 4.67 -16.87 -3.13
N VAL A 80 5.96 -16.99 -2.82
CA VAL A 80 6.43 -17.68 -1.60
C VAL A 80 7.07 -16.68 -0.64
N THR A 81 8.10 -15.96 -1.07
CA THR A 81 8.89 -15.14 -0.16
C THR A 81 8.27 -13.79 0.15
N MET A 82 7.67 -13.12 -0.84
CA MET A 82 6.93 -11.86 -0.60
C MET A 82 5.75 -12.05 0.37
N PRO A 83 4.88 -13.08 0.22
CA PRO A 83 3.88 -13.41 1.24
C PRO A 83 4.47 -13.81 2.59
N THR A 84 5.66 -14.44 2.63
CA THR A 84 6.35 -14.76 3.89
C THR A 84 6.78 -13.48 4.63
N PHE A 85 7.32 -12.49 3.93
CA PHE A 85 7.63 -11.19 4.51
C PHE A 85 6.37 -10.44 4.99
N HIS A 86 5.31 -10.48 4.18
CA HIS A 86 4.01 -9.89 4.52
C HIS A 86 3.46 -10.45 5.83
N PHE A 87 3.40 -11.78 5.94
CA PHE A 87 2.97 -12.53 7.13
C PHE A 87 3.83 -12.21 8.36
N ILE A 88 5.16 -12.18 8.23
CA ILE A 88 6.08 -11.81 9.33
C ILE A 88 5.74 -10.40 9.88
N CYS A 89 5.52 -9.44 9.00
CA CYS A 89 5.19 -8.08 9.40
C CYS A 89 3.79 -7.96 9.99
N LEU A 90 2.79 -8.63 9.40
CA LEU A 90 1.42 -8.62 9.92
C LEU A 90 1.35 -9.23 11.32
N SER A 91 2.04 -10.35 11.58
CA SER A 91 2.13 -10.90 12.93
C SER A 91 2.73 -9.93 13.95
N ILE A 92 3.74 -9.14 13.57
CA ILE A 92 4.31 -8.05 14.40
C ILE A 92 3.28 -6.92 14.60
N ILE A 93 2.66 -6.44 13.52
CA ILE A 93 1.67 -5.35 13.55
C ILE A 93 0.49 -5.74 14.44
N TYR A 94 -0.14 -6.89 14.23
CA TYR A 94 -1.25 -7.40 15.05
C TYR A 94 -0.81 -7.69 16.49
N GLY A 95 0.42 -8.16 16.67
CA GLY A 95 1.07 -8.34 17.97
C GLY A 95 1.11 -7.08 18.82
N PHE A 96 1.55 -5.96 18.24
CA PHE A 96 1.74 -4.69 18.94
C PHE A 96 0.56 -3.71 18.83
N HIS A 97 -0.41 -3.95 17.93
CA HIS A 97 -1.56 -3.06 17.74
C HIS A 97 -2.41 -2.91 18.99
N GLN A 98 -2.88 -1.68 19.22
CA GLN A 98 -3.71 -1.26 20.35
C GLN A 98 -4.77 -0.28 19.85
N GLY A 99 -6.01 -0.44 20.33
CA GLY A 99 -7.13 0.42 19.95
C GLY A 99 -7.89 -0.08 18.71
N PRO A 100 -8.80 0.74 18.16
CA PRO A 100 -9.65 0.36 17.03
C PRO A 100 -8.82 0.00 15.78
N VAL A 101 -9.21 -1.08 15.12
CA VAL A 101 -8.63 -1.51 13.84
C VAL A 101 -9.30 -0.80 12.68
N PHE A 102 -10.63 -0.84 12.60
CA PHE A 102 -11.39 -0.16 11.57
C PHE A 102 -11.77 1.25 11.99
N LYS A 103 -11.79 2.17 11.02
CA LYS A 103 -12.29 3.54 11.19
C LYS A 103 -13.75 3.52 11.65
N SER A 104 -14.19 4.55 12.35
CA SER A 104 -15.62 4.77 12.56
C SER A 104 -16.32 5.16 11.23
N GLU A 105 -17.63 4.96 11.12
CA GLU A 105 -18.41 5.45 9.96
C GLU A 105 -18.21 6.96 9.80
N VAL A 106 -18.23 7.70 10.92
CA VAL A 106 -17.94 9.13 10.95
C VAL A 106 -16.53 9.43 10.40
N GLU A 107 -15.47 8.73 10.83
CA GLU A 107 -14.12 8.92 10.25
C GLU A 107 -14.00 8.53 8.75
N LEU A 108 -14.88 7.66 8.24
CA LEU A 108 -14.95 7.32 6.82
C LEU A 108 -15.66 8.41 5.99
N PHE A 109 -16.45 9.28 6.63
CA PHE A 109 -17.17 10.38 6.00
C PHE A 109 -16.54 11.76 6.31
N ASP A 110 -16.11 12.06 7.53
CA ASP A 110 -15.56 13.38 7.97
C ASP A 110 -14.20 13.76 7.34
N GLN A 111 -13.55 12.83 6.63
CA GLN A 111 -12.56 13.17 5.58
C GLN A 111 -13.17 14.00 4.43
N ASP A 112 -14.46 14.34 4.49
CA ASP A 112 -15.13 15.41 3.73
C ASP A 112 -14.72 16.83 4.19
N SER A 113 -14.08 17.02 5.36
CA SER A 113 -13.90 18.36 5.97
C SER A 113 -12.46 18.78 6.34
N GLU A 114 -11.61 17.90 6.88
CA GLU A 114 -10.34 18.33 7.51
C GLU A 114 -9.22 18.72 6.52
N ASP A 115 -9.19 18.14 5.31
CA ASP A 115 -8.12 18.34 4.32
C ASP A 115 -8.09 19.76 3.69
N GLN A 116 -9.01 20.67 4.03
CA GLN A 116 -8.91 22.10 3.68
C GLN A 116 -8.08 22.93 4.68
N VAL A 117 -7.74 22.39 5.86
CA VAL A 117 -7.12 23.18 6.94
C VAL A 117 -5.61 22.90 7.10
N GLU A 118 -5.11 21.70 6.77
CA GLU A 118 -3.67 21.36 6.89
C GLU A 118 -2.75 21.99 5.81
N GLY A 119 -3.18 23.11 5.21
CA GLY A 119 -2.32 24.00 4.43
C GLY A 119 -1.52 25.00 5.27
N HIS A 120 -1.94 25.30 6.52
CA HIS A 120 -1.33 26.38 7.30
C HIS A 120 -1.54 26.29 8.83
N ALA A 121 -0.64 25.62 9.56
CA ALA A 121 -0.22 26.00 10.92
C ALA A 121 0.91 25.11 11.43
N GLY A 122 2.06 25.70 11.76
CA GLY A 122 2.90 25.15 12.82
C GLY A 122 2.32 25.60 14.16
N LYS A 123 2.04 24.67 15.08
CA LYS A 123 1.73 25.04 16.47
C LYS A 123 3.04 25.45 17.19
N PRO A 124 3.13 26.65 17.78
CA PRO A 124 4.00 26.88 18.91
C PRO A 124 3.31 26.35 20.18
N GLU A 125 4.00 25.51 20.95
CA GLU A 125 3.61 25.19 22.31
C GLU A 125 4.02 26.36 23.24
N GLY A 126 3.27 26.57 24.32
CA GLY A 126 3.23 27.84 25.03
C GLY A 126 4.38 28.11 26.00
N GLU A 127 4.52 29.38 26.37
CA GLU A 127 5.30 29.83 27.53
C GLU A 127 4.36 30.13 28.72
N GLU A 128 4.86 29.87 29.92
CA GLU A 128 4.17 30.08 31.20
C GLU A 128 4.28 31.55 31.71
N PRO A 129 3.55 31.95 32.76
CA PRO A 129 3.05 33.32 32.88
C PRO A 129 4.00 34.33 33.56
N ALA A 130 3.86 35.60 33.18
CA ALA A 130 4.35 36.75 33.93
C ALA A 130 3.23 37.78 34.14
N GLN A 131 3.35 38.58 35.20
CA GLN A 131 2.25 39.33 35.81
C GLN A 131 2.09 40.77 35.24
N GLN A 132 0.95 41.38 35.62
CA GLN A 132 0.84 42.78 36.06
C GLN A 132 0.59 43.88 35.00
N GLY A 133 -0.34 44.80 35.31
CA GLY A 133 -0.26 46.19 34.86
C GLY A 133 -1.38 46.74 33.98
N ASP A 134 -2.40 47.29 34.63
CA ASP A 134 -3.02 48.60 34.37
C ASP A 134 -3.90 48.89 33.13
N ASP A 135 -5.09 49.43 33.45
CA ASP A 135 -5.93 50.33 32.64
C ASP A 135 -5.12 51.46 31.96
N TYR A 136 -5.55 51.89 30.76
CA TYR A 136 -6.07 53.26 30.58
C TYR A 136 -6.82 53.50 29.25
N LYS A 137 -7.58 54.60 29.21
CA LYS A 137 -8.57 54.95 28.16
C LYS A 137 -8.04 55.88 27.05
N LYS A 138 -8.52 55.60 25.83
CA LYS A 138 -9.18 56.53 24.86
C LYS A 138 -8.50 57.83 24.38
N SER A 139 -8.21 57.88 23.08
CA SER A 139 -8.33 59.04 22.14
C SER A 139 -8.11 58.49 20.71
N GLU A 140 -8.97 58.60 19.68
CA GLU A 140 -9.91 59.62 19.15
C GLU A 140 -9.21 60.71 18.28
N VAL A 141 -9.74 60.90 17.04
CA VAL A 141 -9.69 62.11 16.15
C VAL A 141 -8.82 62.11 14.85
N LYS A 142 -9.52 61.96 13.69
CA LYS A 142 -9.34 62.62 12.33
C LYS A 142 -8.02 62.42 11.54
N HIS A 143 -7.91 62.63 10.20
CA HIS A 143 -8.80 62.82 9.02
C HIS A 143 -7.98 62.30 7.79
N SER A 144 -8.55 61.81 6.67
CA SER A 144 -8.87 62.64 5.49
C SER A 144 -9.30 61.76 4.29
N SER A 145 -10.22 62.30 3.49
CA SER A 145 -10.62 61.93 2.11
C SER A 145 -9.44 61.78 1.11
N SER A 146 -9.57 61.19 -0.08
CA SER A 146 -10.74 60.85 -0.94
C SER A 146 -10.57 59.47 -1.66
N ASP A 147 -11.38 58.96 -2.61
CA ASP A 147 -12.50 59.52 -3.38
C ASP A 147 -13.55 58.46 -3.88
N VAL A 148 -14.44 58.89 -4.77
CA VAL A 148 -15.69 58.31 -5.30
C VAL A 148 -15.55 57.48 -6.60
N ARG A 149 -16.22 56.31 -6.66
CA ARG A 149 -17.19 56.02 -7.75
C ARG A 149 -18.22 54.94 -7.40
N SER A 150 -19.45 55.13 -7.90
CA SER A 150 -20.67 54.47 -7.40
C SER A 150 -21.50 53.77 -8.47
N ARG A 151 -22.31 52.78 -8.05
CA ARG A 151 -23.66 52.39 -8.54
C ARG A 151 -24.23 51.35 -7.53
N LYS A 152 -25.19 51.68 -6.64
CA LYS A 152 -26.66 51.77 -6.81
C LYS A 152 -27.27 50.51 -7.48
N CYS A 153 -28.41 49.93 -7.04
CA CYS A 153 -29.34 50.18 -5.90
C CYS A 153 -30.34 48.98 -5.83
N LYS A 154 -30.85 48.50 -4.68
CA LYS A 154 -32.23 48.74 -4.12
C LYS A 154 -32.47 47.69 -3.00
N SER A 155 -32.74 48.01 -1.72
CA SER A 155 -34.01 48.44 -1.07
C SER A 155 -35.11 47.35 -0.97
N LYS A 156 -35.86 47.11 0.13
CA LYS A 156 -35.78 47.45 1.59
C LYS A 156 -36.89 46.60 2.32
N PRO A 157 -36.87 46.43 3.67
CA PRO A 157 -37.79 45.51 4.39
C PRO A 157 -38.86 46.18 5.29
N ARG A 158 -39.90 45.42 5.68
CA ARG A 158 -40.78 45.59 6.88
C ARG A 158 -41.73 44.37 6.99
N SER A 159 -42.36 44.01 8.13
CA SER A 159 -42.50 44.66 9.45
C SER A 159 -42.72 43.65 10.60
N LYS A 160 -42.38 44.04 11.84
CA LYS A 160 -42.86 43.40 13.09
C LYS A 160 -44.26 43.91 13.48
N PHE A 161 -45.05 43.11 14.20
CA PHE A 161 -45.98 43.60 15.24
C PHE A 161 -46.20 42.53 16.34
N VAL A 162 -46.86 42.91 17.46
CA VAL A 162 -46.70 42.28 18.79
C VAL A 162 -48.03 41.81 19.43
N ASN A 163 -47.94 40.71 20.21
CA ASN A 163 -48.78 40.09 21.26
C ASN A 163 -50.17 40.68 21.65
N ASN A 164 -51.16 39.80 21.92
CA ASN A 164 -51.56 39.42 23.31
C ASN A 164 -52.63 38.29 23.42
N THR A 165 -52.52 37.49 24.50
CA THR A 165 -53.48 36.61 25.24
C THR A 165 -54.97 36.52 24.77
N THR A 166 -55.67 35.37 24.78
CA THR A 166 -56.07 34.50 25.93
C THR A 166 -56.87 33.25 25.46
N GLY A 167 -56.92 32.13 26.23
CA GLY A 167 -58.12 31.26 26.32
C GLY A 167 -58.16 29.83 25.69
N GLU A 168 -57.96 28.81 26.54
CA GLU A 168 -58.52 27.42 26.53
C GLU A 168 -58.27 26.34 25.43
N LYS A 169 -57.88 25.16 25.96
CA LYS A 169 -58.24 23.74 25.62
C LYS A 169 -57.53 22.94 24.49
N HIS A 170 -56.74 21.96 24.97
CA HIS A 170 -56.49 20.59 24.46
C HIS A 170 -56.34 20.33 22.94
N ASN A 171 -55.12 19.94 22.54
CA ASN A 171 -54.83 18.52 22.29
C ASN A 171 -53.32 18.24 22.29
N GLU A 172 -52.94 17.02 22.68
CA GLU A 172 -51.56 16.54 22.66
C GLU A 172 -51.05 16.30 21.23
N ILE A 173 -49.76 16.52 21.01
CA ILE A 173 -48.83 15.71 20.18
C ILE A 173 -47.43 16.31 20.39
N ALA A 174 -46.49 15.50 20.89
CA ALA A 174 -45.08 15.87 20.97
C ALA A 174 -44.33 15.36 19.71
N PRO A 175 -43.49 16.18 19.05
CA PRO A 175 -42.65 15.71 17.95
C PRO A 175 -41.42 14.96 18.45
N ALA A 176 -40.99 13.95 17.69
CA ALA A 176 -40.03 12.94 18.11
C ALA A 176 -38.56 13.40 18.04
N ASP A 177 -37.80 13.04 19.07
CA ASP A 177 -36.35 13.14 19.13
C ASP A 177 -35.77 11.74 19.46
N GLN A 178 -35.74 10.84 18.45
CA GLN A 178 -35.44 9.40 18.65
C GLN A 178 -34.44 8.78 17.66
N THR A 179 -33.99 9.50 16.63
CA THR A 179 -33.10 8.92 15.59
C THR A 179 -31.62 8.85 16.00
N SER A 180 -31.17 9.61 16.99
CA SER A 180 -29.77 9.64 17.46
C SER A 180 -29.44 8.55 18.50
N THR A 181 -30.36 8.29 19.42
CA THR A 181 -30.11 7.48 20.63
C THR A 181 -30.06 5.97 20.34
N ALA A 182 -30.74 5.50 19.29
CA ALA A 182 -30.92 4.08 18.98
C ALA A 182 -29.66 3.39 18.42
N GLN A 183 -28.89 4.07 17.56
CA GLN A 183 -27.64 3.49 17.02
C GLN A 183 -26.55 3.37 18.10
N THR A 184 -26.44 4.38 18.97
CA THR A 184 -25.44 4.42 20.05
C THR A 184 -25.69 3.37 21.13
N THR A 185 -26.96 3.09 21.44
CA THR A 185 -27.33 2.00 22.36
C THR A 185 -27.17 0.62 21.71
N SER A 186 -27.61 0.44 20.46
CA SER A 186 -27.43 -0.82 19.71
C SER A 186 -25.95 -1.26 19.63
N ARG A 187 -25.04 -0.34 19.29
CA ARG A 187 -23.60 -0.60 19.17
C ARG A 187 -22.90 -0.87 20.51
N LYS A 188 -23.44 -0.37 21.63
CA LYS A 188 -22.97 -0.76 22.98
C LYS A 188 -23.45 -2.16 23.34
N VAL A 189 -24.74 -2.45 23.15
CA VAL A 189 -25.36 -3.75 23.45
C VAL A 189 -24.76 -4.89 22.60
N SER A 190 -24.30 -4.61 21.38
CA SER A 190 -23.59 -5.61 20.56
C SER A 190 -22.18 -5.95 21.05
N LEU A 191 -21.53 -5.09 21.84
CA LEU A 191 -20.17 -5.29 22.35
C LEU A 191 -20.10 -6.07 23.67
N GLU A 192 -21.24 -6.28 24.33
CA GLU A 192 -21.36 -7.07 25.57
C GLU A 192 -21.57 -8.57 25.29
N LYS A 193 -22.05 -8.93 24.09
CA LYS A 193 -22.28 -10.32 23.68
C LYS A 193 -21.11 -10.86 22.86
N PRO A 194 -20.74 -12.16 23.00
CA PRO A 194 -19.69 -12.75 22.18
C PRO A 194 -20.08 -12.69 20.69
N PRO A 195 -19.15 -12.28 19.81
CA PRO A 195 -19.44 -12.12 18.38
C PRO A 195 -19.77 -13.46 17.73
N SER A 196 -20.69 -13.43 16.78
CA SER A 196 -21.08 -14.64 16.05
C SER A 196 -19.95 -15.15 15.14
N ILE A 197 -19.96 -16.44 14.79
CA ILE A 197 -18.97 -16.99 13.84
C ILE A 197 -18.98 -16.22 12.51
N GLY A 198 -20.14 -15.87 11.98
CA GLY A 198 -20.26 -15.08 10.75
C GLY A 198 -19.73 -13.65 10.87
N GLU A 199 -19.87 -13.03 12.04
CA GLU A 199 -19.27 -11.72 12.34
C GLU A 199 -17.74 -11.81 12.42
N LEU A 200 -17.19 -12.82 13.11
CA LEU A 200 -15.75 -13.08 13.12
C LEU A 200 -15.22 -13.41 11.72
N THR A 201 -15.96 -14.17 10.90
CA THR A 201 -15.61 -14.41 9.50
C THR A 201 -15.56 -13.10 8.72
N ARG A 202 -16.58 -12.23 8.81
CA ARG A 202 -16.57 -10.91 8.16
C ARG A 202 -15.43 -10.02 8.64
N TRP A 203 -15.13 -10.01 9.94
CA TRP A 203 -14.01 -9.26 10.53
C TRP A 203 -12.66 -9.69 9.94
N ILE A 204 -12.38 -11.00 9.94
CA ILE A 204 -11.15 -11.57 9.39
C ILE A 204 -11.05 -11.29 7.89
N SER A 205 -12.14 -11.51 7.14
CA SER A 205 -12.17 -11.26 5.70
C SER A 205 -11.92 -9.79 5.37
N ALA A 206 -12.55 -8.85 6.08
CA ALA A 206 -12.35 -7.41 5.87
C ALA A 206 -10.92 -6.96 6.18
N LEU A 207 -10.24 -7.60 7.14
CA LEU A 207 -8.85 -7.30 7.48
C LEU A 207 -7.86 -7.88 6.44
N ILE A 208 -8.05 -9.13 6.01
CA ILE A 208 -7.13 -9.83 5.10
C ILE A 208 -7.31 -9.39 3.65
N MET A 209 -8.55 -9.19 3.19
CA MET A 209 -8.83 -8.71 1.83
C MET A 209 -8.52 -7.22 1.66
N ASN A 210 -8.13 -6.50 2.72
CA ASN A 210 -7.67 -5.12 2.63
C ASN A 210 -6.17 -4.98 2.96
N PRO A 211 -5.24 -5.49 2.12
CA PRO A 211 -3.81 -5.47 2.39
C PRO A 211 -3.21 -4.05 2.42
N ARG A 212 -3.95 -3.03 1.97
CA ARG A 212 -3.60 -1.60 2.09
C ARG A 212 -4.16 -0.94 3.36
N GLY A 213 -5.01 -1.61 4.13
CA GLY A 213 -5.64 -1.08 5.34
C GLY A 213 -6.54 0.15 5.11
N LEU A 214 -7.20 0.26 3.95
CA LEU A 214 -7.95 1.48 3.58
C LEU A 214 -9.13 1.79 4.51
N ILE A 215 -9.79 0.75 5.03
CA ILE A 215 -10.85 0.85 6.04
C ILE A 215 -10.29 0.89 7.48
N CYS A 216 -8.98 0.78 7.64
CA CYS A 216 -8.33 0.71 8.94
C CYS A 216 -7.88 2.09 9.43
N THR A 217 -7.72 2.24 10.74
CA THR A 217 -7.20 3.46 11.40
C THR A 217 -5.78 3.83 10.97
N TRP A 218 -5.03 2.86 10.42
CA TRP A 218 -3.70 3.02 9.85
C TRP A 218 -3.69 3.20 8.32
N SER A 219 -4.83 3.53 7.70
CA SER A 219 -4.93 3.77 6.25
C SER A 219 -3.89 4.78 5.76
N PRO A 220 -3.30 4.60 4.56
CA PRO A 220 -2.59 5.67 3.88
C PRO A 220 -3.48 6.93 3.72
N PRO A 221 -2.94 8.14 3.89
CA PRO A 221 -3.68 9.38 3.64
C PRO A 221 -4.01 9.53 2.15
N GLU A 222 -5.05 10.31 1.82
CA GLU A 222 -5.54 10.43 0.44
C GLU A 222 -4.52 11.05 -0.51
N ASN A 223 -3.61 11.88 -0.01
CA ASN A 223 -2.49 12.42 -0.79
C ASN A 223 -1.45 11.36 -1.22
N VAL A 224 -1.49 10.15 -0.65
CA VAL A 224 -0.74 8.95 -1.07
C VAL A 224 -1.64 8.07 -1.93
N VAL A 225 -2.86 7.76 -1.47
CA VAL A 225 -3.83 6.90 -2.16
C VAL A 225 -5.12 7.69 -2.44
N PRO A 226 -5.26 8.35 -3.61
CA PRO A 226 -6.42 9.19 -3.90
C PRO A 226 -7.71 8.37 -3.95
N ILE A 227 -8.67 8.72 -3.09
CA ILE A 227 -9.96 8.05 -3.01
C ILE A 227 -10.96 8.80 -3.92
N GLN A 228 -11.51 8.08 -4.89
CA GLN A 228 -12.58 8.63 -5.74
C GLN A 228 -13.93 8.24 -5.15
N ARG A 229 -14.65 9.23 -4.60
CA ARG A 229 -15.97 9.07 -3.98
C ARG A 229 -17.08 9.08 -5.04
N ASN A 230 -18.26 8.53 -4.71
CA ASN A 230 -19.48 8.55 -5.55
C ASN A 230 -19.33 8.00 -6.98
N LEU A 231 -18.44 7.01 -7.18
CA LEU A 231 -18.25 6.36 -8.47
C LEU A 231 -19.46 5.50 -8.88
N ASN A 232 -19.91 5.66 -10.12
CA ASN A 232 -20.85 4.74 -10.73
C ASN A 232 -20.20 3.35 -10.91
N PHE A 233 -20.79 2.32 -10.29
CA PHE A 233 -20.25 0.96 -10.26
C PHE A 233 -19.93 0.38 -11.66
N ARG A 234 -20.80 0.58 -12.65
CA ARG A 234 -20.58 0.08 -14.02
C ARG A 234 -19.38 0.74 -14.68
N LYS A 235 -19.24 2.07 -14.54
CA LYS A 235 -18.09 2.83 -15.08
C LYS A 235 -16.79 2.44 -14.37
N PHE A 236 -16.84 2.27 -13.04
CA PHE A 236 -15.72 1.77 -12.25
C PHE A 236 -15.27 0.38 -12.71
N MET A 237 -16.19 -0.58 -12.86
CA MET A 237 -15.86 -1.94 -13.32
C MET A 237 -15.28 -1.96 -14.73
N MET A 238 -15.83 -1.17 -15.67
CA MET A 238 -15.24 -1.03 -17.01
C MET A 238 -13.81 -0.48 -16.95
N ASN A 239 -13.56 0.56 -16.14
CA ASN A 239 -12.22 1.14 -15.98
C ASN A 239 -11.24 0.16 -15.33
N LEU A 240 -11.67 -0.60 -14.32
CA LEU A 240 -10.87 -1.62 -13.64
C LEU A 240 -10.46 -2.73 -14.61
N ILE A 241 -11.41 -3.29 -15.36
CA ILE A 241 -11.16 -4.33 -16.37
C ILE A 241 -10.25 -3.79 -17.46
N LEU A 242 -10.56 -2.63 -18.06
CA LEU A 242 -9.77 -2.02 -19.13
C LEU A 242 -8.32 -1.76 -18.68
N ARG A 243 -8.13 -1.18 -17.49
CA ARG A 243 -6.78 -0.96 -16.95
C ARG A 243 -6.03 -2.28 -16.73
N THR A 244 -6.71 -3.31 -16.21
CA THR A 244 -6.10 -4.64 -15.98
C THR A 244 -5.66 -5.27 -17.31
N VAL A 245 -6.49 -5.18 -18.36
CA VAL A 245 -6.17 -5.66 -19.72
C VAL A 245 -5.02 -4.86 -20.35
N ILE A 246 -4.98 -3.53 -20.21
CA ILE A 246 -3.86 -2.71 -20.69
C ILE A 246 -2.56 -3.08 -19.96
N MET A 247 -2.61 -3.28 -18.63
CA MET A 247 -1.44 -3.70 -17.85
C MET A 247 -0.99 -5.12 -18.18
N HIS A 248 -1.89 -6.02 -18.57
CA HIS A 248 -1.57 -7.36 -19.09
C HIS A 248 -0.75 -7.30 -20.38
N PHE A 249 -1.22 -6.56 -21.40
CA PHE A 249 -0.46 -6.37 -22.64
C PHE A 249 0.86 -5.63 -22.42
N TRP A 250 0.89 -4.64 -21.53
CA TRP A 250 2.13 -3.93 -21.18
C TRP A 250 3.13 -4.83 -20.45
N PHE A 251 2.66 -5.70 -19.53
CA PHE A 251 3.48 -6.72 -18.87
C PHE A 251 4.05 -7.73 -19.88
N GLN A 252 3.23 -8.19 -20.84
CA GLN A 252 3.69 -9.06 -21.92
C GLN A 252 4.78 -8.42 -22.77
N PHE A 253 4.61 -7.15 -23.14
CA PHE A 253 5.59 -6.41 -23.93
C PHE A 253 6.96 -6.32 -23.22
N VAL A 254 6.98 -5.92 -21.95
CA VAL A 254 8.24 -5.82 -21.18
C VAL A 254 8.84 -7.19 -20.84
N CYS A 255 8.02 -8.23 -20.63
CA CYS A 255 8.52 -9.60 -20.51
C CYS A 255 9.13 -10.12 -21.81
N ALA A 256 8.51 -9.88 -22.97
CA ALA A 256 9.04 -10.28 -24.27
C ALA A 256 10.42 -9.62 -24.52
N LEU A 257 10.55 -8.31 -24.25
CA LEU A 257 11.84 -7.60 -24.30
C LEU A 257 12.87 -8.19 -23.32
N GLY A 258 12.46 -8.43 -22.06
CA GLY A 258 13.34 -9.00 -21.04
C GLY A 258 13.86 -10.39 -21.41
N VAL A 259 12.98 -11.26 -21.90
CA VAL A 259 13.31 -12.62 -22.37
C VAL A 259 14.25 -12.60 -23.58
N GLU A 260 14.00 -11.72 -24.56
CA GLU A 260 14.85 -11.59 -25.74
C GLU A 260 16.26 -11.05 -25.44
N ILE A 261 16.41 -10.25 -24.38
CA ILE A 261 17.72 -9.78 -23.88
C ILE A 261 18.40 -10.88 -23.04
N VAL A 262 17.72 -11.40 -22.02
CA VAL A 262 18.33 -12.31 -21.03
C VAL A 262 18.66 -13.66 -21.65
N ILE A 263 17.73 -14.28 -22.39
CA ILE A 263 17.93 -15.62 -22.94
C ILE A 263 18.64 -15.54 -24.29
N ASN A 264 18.09 -14.75 -25.22
CA ASN A 264 18.50 -14.76 -26.62
C ASN A 264 19.71 -13.88 -26.93
N SER A 265 20.17 -13.07 -25.97
CA SER A 265 21.38 -12.26 -26.06
C SER A 265 22.31 -12.44 -24.86
N ASN A 266 22.13 -13.48 -24.04
CA ASN A 266 22.93 -13.75 -22.83
C ASN A 266 23.03 -12.55 -21.86
N ALA A 267 21.96 -11.77 -21.75
CA ALA A 267 21.88 -10.48 -21.03
C ALA A 267 22.76 -9.34 -21.58
N ASP A 268 23.35 -9.50 -22.78
CA ASP A 268 24.01 -8.42 -23.51
C ASP A 268 22.99 -7.57 -24.29
N VAL A 269 22.84 -6.32 -23.87
CA VAL A 269 21.96 -5.34 -24.52
C VAL A 269 22.56 -4.81 -25.84
N ASP A 270 23.89 -4.73 -25.96
CA ASP A 270 24.54 -4.26 -27.19
C ASP A 270 24.29 -5.26 -28.33
N HIS A 271 24.45 -6.56 -28.08
CA HIS A 271 24.08 -7.63 -29.02
C HIS A 271 22.59 -7.55 -29.39
N PHE A 272 21.68 -7.40 -28.41
CA PHE A 272 20.25 -7.28 -28.67
C PHE A 272 19.91 -6.08 -29.60
N LEU A 273 20.41 -4.89 -29.28
CA LEU A 273 20.06 -3.66 -29.99
C LEU A 273 20.77 -3.52 -31.35
N PHE A 274 22.05 -3.84 -31.43
CA PHE A 274 22.86 -3.55 -32.62
C PHE A 274 22.95 -4.74 -33.58
N GLU A 275 23.04 -5.97 -33.09
CA GLU A 275 23.16 -7.17 -33.93
C GLU A 275 21.79 -7.78 -34.26
N ARG A 276 20.89 -7.88 -33.27
CA ARG A 276 19.55 -8.47 -33.47
C ARG A 276 18.50 -7.51 -34.03
N LEU A 277 18.42 -6.28 -33.53
CA LEU A 277 17.50 -5.25 -34.06
C LEU A 277 18.12 -4.42 -35.20
N GLY A 278 19.42 -4.57 -35.48
CA GLY A 278 20.10 -3.86 -36.58
C GLY A 278 20.21 -2.34 -36.38
N LEU A 279 20.09 -1.84 -35.15
CA LEU A 279 20.20 -0.41 -34.86
C LEU A 279 21.63 0.08 -35.08
N THR A 280 21.80 1.32 -35.54
CA THR A 280 23.14 1.88 -35.73
C THR A 280 23.80 2.20 -34.37
N PRO A 281 25.01 1.69 -34.08
CA PRO A 281 25.69 1.89 -32.79
C PRO A 281 26.29 3.30 -32.65
N TRP A 282 25.44 4.29 -32.36
CA TRP A 282 25.88 5.64 -32.02
C TRP A 282 26.51 5.69 -30.61
N ARG A 283 27.53 6.53 -30.42
CA ARG A 283 28.22 6.69 -29.12
C ARG A 283 27.28 7.00 -27.96
N ILE A 284 26.23 7.79 -28.23
CA ILE A 284 25.20 8.15 -27.24
C ILE A 284 24.35 6.92 -26.86
N ALA A 285 23.99 6.08 -27.83
CA ALA A 285 23.20 4.86 -27.55
C ALA A 285 23.97 3.92 -26.61
N LYS A 286 25.25 3.66 -26.90
CA LYS A 286 26.16 2.83 -26.07
C LYS A 286 26.38 3.35 -24.65
N PHE A 287 26.10 4.63 -24.38
CA PHE A 287 26.14 5.16 -23.01
C PHE A 287 24.93 4.69 -22.16
N TYR A 288 23.77 4.48 -22.80
CA TYR A 288 22.52 4.11 -22.14
C TYR A 288 22.21 2.61 -22.19
N THR A 289 22.79 1.84 -23.13
CA THR A 289 22.55 0.39 -23.24
C THR A 289 22.76 -0.38 -21.92
N PRO A 290 23.75 -0.10 -21.05
CA PRO A 290 23.93 -0.86 -19.82
C PRO A 290 22.82 -0.65 -18.78
N PHE A 291 21.96 0.35 -18.98
CA PHE A 291 20.83 0.68 -18.11
C PHE A 291 19.48 0.21 -18.69
N PHE A 292 19.44 -0.23 -19.95
CA PHE A 292 18.20 -0.59 -20.64
C PHE A 292 17.43 -1.69 -19.90
N LEU A 293 18.11 -2.76 -19.46
CA LEU A 293 17.48 -3.85 -18.72
C LEU A 293 16.93 -3.40 -17.35
N THR A 294 17.48 -2.33 -16.76
CA THR A 294 16.93 -1.71 -15.54
C THR A 294 15.60 -1.02 -15.80
N VAL A 295 15.45 -0.35 -16.95
CA VAL A 295 14.18 0.25 -17.36
C VAL A 295 13.15 -0.84 -17.71
N VAL A 296 13.56 -1.90 -18.42
CA VAL A 296 12.69 -3.03 -18.77
C VAL A 296 12.17 -3.75 -17.51
N LEU A 297 13.04 -4.10 -16.56
CA LEU A 297 12.62 -4.75 -15.31
C LEU A 297 11.83 -3.82 -14.39
N GLY A 298 12.12 -2.51 -14.36
CA GLY A 298 11.30 -1.53 -13.66
C GLY A 298 9.89 -1.42 -14.25
N GLY A 299 9.78 -1.44 -15.58
CA GLY A 299 8.50 -1.53 -16.30
C GLY A 299 7.75 -2.84 -16.02
N GLY A 300 8.47 -3.96 -15.96
CA GLY A 300 7.96 -5.28 -15.56
C GLY A 300 7.41 -5.30 -14.13
N ALA A 301 8.13 -4.72 -13.18
CA ALA A 301 7.66 -4.58 -11.81
C ALA A 301 6.39 -3.72 -11.72
N TYR A 302 6.39 -2.54 -12.33
CA TYR A 302 5.21 -1.65 -12.35
C TYR A 302 3.98 -2.34 -12.96
N SER A 303 4.13 -2.91 -14.14
CA SER A 303 3.04 -3.57 -14.88
C SER A 303 2.55 -4.83 -14.18
N GLY A 304 3.46 -5.65 -13.65
CA GLY A 304 3.14 -6.84 -12.87
C GLY A 304 2.37 -6.53 -11.59
N PHE A 305 2.81 -5.55 -10.79
CA PHE A 305 2.05 -5.11 -9.61
C PHE A 305 0.68 -4.56 -9.99
N ALA A 306 0.58 -3.75 -11.06
CA ALA A 306 -0.69 -3.18 -11.51
C ALA A 306 -1.66 -4.26 -12.02
N LEU A 307 -1.15 -5.28 -12.72
CA LEU A 307 -1.89 -6.45 -13.18
C LEU A 307 -2.39 -7.28 -11.99
N ALA A 308 -1.51 -7.65 -11.05
CA ALA A 308 -1.89 -8.38 -9.84
C ALA A 308 -2.98 -7.66 -9.04
N GLY A 309 -2.81 -6.36 -8.77
CA GLY A 309 -3.81 -5.57 -8.05
C GLY A 309 -5.15 -5.48 -8.78
N GLY A 310 -5.13 -5.37 -10.11
CA GLY A 310 -6.35 -5.42 -10.94
C GLY A 310 -7.08 -6.75 -10.83
N LEU A 311 -6.36 -7.87 -10.93
CA LEU A 311 -6.91 -9.22 -10.82
C LEU A 311 -7.47 -9.51 -9.43
N PHE A 312 -6.74 -9.17 -8.36
CA PHE A 312 -7.22 -9.38 -6.99
C PHE A 312 -8.51 -8.60 -6.72
N ASN A 313 -8.58 -7.33 -7.14
CA ASN A 313 -9.81 -6.55 -7.04
C ASN A 313 -10.97 -7.20 -7.81
N ILE A 314 -10.73 -7.68 -9.05
CA ILE A 314 -11.77 -8.35 -9.86
C ILE A 314 -12.26 -9.63 -9.15
N VAL A 315 -11.34 -10.48 -8.67
CA VAL A 315 -11.68 -11.71 -7.94
C VAL A 315 -12.49 -11.40 -6.69
N GLU A 316 -12.03 -10.46 -5.85
CA GLU A 316 -12.71 -10.06 -4.61
C GLU A 316 -14.13 -9.54 -4.88
N ILE A 317 -14.29 -8.64 -5.85
CA ILE A 317 -15.58 -8.07 -6.24
C ILE A 317 -16.51 -9.16 -6.79
N SER A 318 -15.99 -10.10 -7.58
CA SER A 318 -16.73 -11.26 -8.08
C SER A 318 -17.17 -12.18 -6.94
N THR A 319 -16.30 -12.48 -5.97
CA THR A 319 -16.63 -13.28 -4.78
C THR A 319 -17.69 -12.59 -3.92
N ILE A 320 -17.57 -11.30 -3.63
CA ILE A 320 -18.57 -10.53 -2.86
C ILE A 320 -19.93 -10.55 -3.58
N SER A 321 -19.93 -10.32 -4.90
CA SER A 321 -21.15 -10.30 -5.72
C SER A 321 -21.82 -11.68 -5.77
N PHE A 322 -21.05 -12.75 -5.90
CA PHE A 322 -21.52 -14.14 -5.90
C PHE A 322 -22.09 -14.57 -4.54
N LEU A 323 -21.38 -14.27 -3.45
CA LEU A 323 -21.86 -14.53 -2.08
C LEU A 323 -23.15 -13.75 -1.78
N ARG A 324 -23.31 -12.53 -2.31
CA ARG A 324 -24.56 -11.74 -2.21
C ARG A 324 -25.70 -12.26 -3.07
N LEU A 325 -25.42 -13.02 -4.12
CA LEU A 325 -26.45 -13.68 -4.94
C LEU A 325 -27.01 -14.91 -4.22
N ILE A 326 -26.16 -15.67 -3.53
CA ILE A 326 -26.52 -16.96 -2.91
C ILE A 326 -27.01 -16.83 -1.46
N LEU A 327 -26.37 -16.00 -0.63
CA LEU A 327 -26.66 -15.95 0.81
C LEU A 327 -27.92 -15.13 1.12
N PRO A 328 -28.87 -15.63 1.94
CA PRO A 328 -30.04 -14.87 2.38
C PRO A 328 -29.70 -13.51 3.01
N ALA A 329 -30.60 -12.52 2.88
CA ALA A 329 -30.39 -11.15 3.37
C ALA A 329 -30.15 -11.05 4.89
N ASN A 330 -30.65 -12.02 5.66
CA ASN A 330 -30.50 -12.15 7.11
C ASN A 330 -29.29 -13.01 7.55
N SER A 331 -28.49 -13.55 6.61
CA SER A 331 -27.32 -14.37 6.94
C SER A 331 -26.18 -13.53 7.50
N SER A 332 -25.64 -13.91 8.67
CA SER A 332 -24.48 -13.26 9.29
C SER A 332 -23.19 -13.38 8.46
N PHE A 333 -23.15 -14.29 7.49
CA PHE A 333 -22.06 -14.48 6.52
C PHE A 333 -22.22 -13.63 5.25
N ARG A 334 -23.37 -12.97 5.02
CA ARG A 334 -23.59 -12.16 3.82
C ARG A 334 -22.68 -10.92 3.88
N PRO A 335 -21.77 -10.71 2.90
CA PRO A 335 -20.88 -9.56 2.93
C PRO A 335 -21.62 -8.25 2.62
N GLU A 336 -20.98 -7.13 2.92
CA GLU A 336 -21.47 -5.78 2.60
C GLU A 336 -21.46 -5.51 1.08
N PRO A 337 -22.18 -4.48 0.59
CA PRO A 337 -22.16 -4.13 -0.83
C PRO A 337 -20.77 -3.64 -1.22
N VAL A 338 -20.33 -3.96 -2.44
CA VAL A 338 -19.06 -3.44 -2.97
C VAL A 338 -19.16 -1.92 -3.10
N ASN A 339 -18.31 -1.20 -2.36
CA ASN A 339 -18.12 0.24 -2.52
C ASN A 339 -16.89 0.48 -3.43
N PRO A 340 -17.05 1.01 -4.66
CA PRO A 340 -15.93 1.34 -5.55
C PRO A 340 -14.83 2.20 -4.92
N SER A 341 -15.17 3.06 -3.96
CA SER A 341 -14.24 3.94 -3.25
C SER A 341 -13.18 3.16 -2.46
N ASN A 342 -13.45 1.90 -2.09
CA ASN A 342 -12.52 1.01 -1.41
C ASN A 342 -11.44 0.42 -2.34
N TYR A 343 -11.55 0.65 -3.66
CA TYR A 343 -10.63 0.13 -4.68
C TYR A 343 -9.89 1.24 -5.45
N PRO A 344 -9.25 2.20 -4.76
CA PRO A 344 -8.46 3.24 -5.42
C PRO A 344 -7.27 2.62 -6.16
N ALA A 345 -6.74 3.38 -7.13
CA ALA A 345 -5.58 2.99 -7.93
C ALA A 345 -4.42 2.45 -7.07
N LEU A 346 -3.72 1.41 -7.55
CA LEU A 346 -2.55 0.88 -6.83
C LEU A 346 -1.38 1.86 -6.83
N PHE A 347 -1.22 2.59 -7.94
CA PHE A 347 -0.20 3.61 -8.19
C PHE A 347 -0.85 4.98 -8.38
N ASN A 348 -0.18 6.04 -7.91
CA ASN A 348 -0.63 7.42 -7.95
C ASN A 348 0.32 8.25 -8.83
N ASP A 349 0.20 8.05 -10.14
CA ASP A 349 0.94 8.77 -11.18
C ASP A 349 2.48 8.80 -10.97
N PRO A 350 3.14 7.63 -10.79
CA PRO A 350 4.57 7.55 -10.47
C PRO A 350 5.46 8.16 -11.57
N TRP A 351 5.06 8.04 -12.84
CA TRP A 351 5.82 8.51 -14.00
C TRP A 351 5.97 10.04 -14.08
N PHE A 352 5.09 10.78 -13.41
CA PHE A 352 5.11 12.24 -13.38
C PHE A 352 5.73 12.82 -12.10
N ARG A 353 6.25 11.97 -11.21
CA ARG A 353 6.91 12.43 -9.98
C ARG A 353 8.28 13.02 -10.28
N THR A 354 8.59 14.12 -9.61
CA THR A 354 9.79 14.93 -9.84
C THR A 354 10.73 14.97 -8.65
N SER A 355 10.51 14.08 -7.67
CA SER A 355 11.41 13.78 -6.56
C SER A 355 11.27 12.31 -6.15
N LEU A 356 12.34 11.73 -5.62
CA LEU A 356 12.35 10.40 -5.00
C LEU A 356 11.39 10.34 -3.80
N THR A 357 11.29 11.44 -3.04
CA THR A 357 10.36 11.59 -1.92
C THR A 357 8.91 11.41 -2.36
N GLU A 358 8.51 12.03 -3.47
CA GLU A 358 7.15 11.84 -4.01
C GLU A 358 6.98 10.52 -4.76
N PHE A 359 8.01 10.05 -5.46
CA PHE A 359 7.97 8.75 -6.14
C PHE A 359 7.73 7.61 -5.15
N TRP A 360 8.60 7.44 -4.15
CA TRP A 360 8.49 6.34 -3.18
C TRP A 360 7.45 6.59 -2.08
N GLY A 361 7.22 7.86 -1.70
CA GLY A 361 6.29 8.21 -0.62
C GLY A 361 4.83 8.31 -1.03
N LYS A 362 4.55 8.59 -2.33
CA LYS A 362 3.18 8.80 -2.85
C LYS A 362 2.89 8.04 -4.14
N GLY A 363 3.80 8.05 -5.12
CA GLY A 363 3.52 7.58 -6.48
C GLY A 363 3.56 6.07 -6.66
N TRP A 364 4.52 5.40 -6.02
CA TRP A 364 4.68 3.95 -6.01
C TRP A 364 3.59 3.27 -5.16
N GLN A 365 3.44 1.96 -5.31
CA GLN A 365 2.40 1.21 -4.61
C GLN A 365 2.50 1.31 -3.08
N ALA A 366 1.34 1.37 -2.42
CA ALA A 366 1.23 1.57 -0.97
C ALA A 366 0.95 0.28 -0.16
N VAL A 367 1.01 -0.91 -0.77
CA VAL A 367 0.69 -2.20 -0.11
C VAL A 367 1.61 -2.47 1.07
N PHE A 368 2.93 -2.31 0.88
CA PHE A 368 3.91 -2.51 1.96
C PHE A 368 4.16 -1.25 2.80
N ARG A 369 3.39 -0.16 2.60
CA ARG A 369 3.61 1.11 3.32
C ARG A 369 3.45 0.94 4.83
N LEU A 370 2.44 0.18 5.27
CA LEU A 370 2.22 -0.11 6.68
C LEU A 370 3.42 -0.85 7.29
N HIS A 371 3.93 -1.86 6.58
CA HIS A 371 5.09 -2.68 6.97
C HIS A 371 6.32 -1.81 7.18
N PHE A 372 6.67 -0.98 6.19
CA PHE A 372 7.84 -0.12 6.26
C PHE A 372 7.71 0.98 7.31
N LEU A 373 6.50 1.51 7.57
CA LEU A 373 6.29 2.48 8.64
C LEU A 373 6.33 1.84 10.03
N PHE A 374 5.60 0.75 10.26
CA PHE A 374 5.44 0.16 11.58
C PHE A 374 6.69 -0.62 12.03
N CYS A 375 7.26 -1.44 11.14
CA CYS A 375 8.40 -2.30 11.46
C CYS A 375 9.76 -1.64 11.14
N GLY A 376 9.79 -0.59 10.32
CA GLY A 376 11.02 0.12 9.94
C GLY A 376 11.12 1.55 10.50
N ALA A 377 10.19 2.42 10.11
CA ALA A 377 10.28 3.85 10.41
C ALA A 377 10.06 4.19 11.89
N GLN A 378 9.01 3.64 12.51
CA GLN A 378 8.67 3.95 13.90
C GLN A 378 9.73 3.50 14.92
N PRO A 379 10.33 2.29 14.82
CA PRO A 379 11.41 1.88 15.71
C PRO A 379 12.63 2.78 15.56
N MET A 380 13.04 3.09 14.32
CA MET A 380 14.20 3.96 14.07
C MET A 380 13.96 5.41 14.51
N TYR A 381 12.75 5.94 14.34
CA TYR A 381 12.37 7.22 14.94
C TYR A 381 12.53 7.18 16.47
N LYS A 382 11.97 6.17 17.14
CA LYS A 382 12.03 6.03 18.60
C LYS A 382 13.46 5.88 19.14
N ILE A 383 14.36 5.22 18.41
CA ILE A 383 15.76 5.07 18.82
C ILE A 383 16.55 6.38 18.64
N PHE A 384 16.30 7.13 17.57
CA PHE A 384 17.15 8.26 17.17
C PHE A 384 16.57 9.66 17.45
N HIS A 385 15.27 9.82 17.79
CA HIS A 385 14.70 11.15 18.09
C HIS A 385 15.35 11.86 19.29
N ARG A 386 15.97 11.10 20.22
CA ARG A 386 16.77 11.62 21.34
C ARG A 386 17.96 12.49 20.89
N TYR A 387 18.38 12.37 19.63
CA TYR A 387 19.42 13.19 19.02
C TYR A 387 18.85 14.39 18.21
N GLY A 388 17.56 14.66 18.35
CA GLY A 388 16.85 15.79 17.74
C GLY A 388 15.77 15.36 16.72
N PRO A 389 14.70 16.17 16.54
CA PRO A 389 13.58 15.82 15.66
C PRO A 389 13.98 15.57 14.19
N THR A 390 14.96 16.31 13.67
CA THR A 390 15.47 16.13 12.29
C THR A 390 16.19 14.79 12.13
N VAL A 391 17.04 14.42 13.09
CA VAL A 391 17.74 13.13 13.11
C VAL A 391 16.74 11.98 13.24
N GLY A 392 15.74 12.10 14.12
CA GLY A 392 14.64 11.14 14.21
C GLY A 392 13.88 10.95 12.90
N LYS A 393 13.53 12.04 12.20
CA LYS A 393 12.85 11.98 10.89
C LYS A 393 13.71 11.33 9.80
N LEU A 394 15.00 11.65 9.73
CA LEU A 394 15.93 11.00 8.78
C LEU A 394 16.12 9.51 9.10
N ALA A 395 16.28 9.16 10.38
CA ALA A 395 16.34 7.77 10.82
C ALA A 395 15.05 6.99 10.50
N ALA A 396 13.88 7.63 10.57
CA ALA A 396 12.61 7.02 10.16
C ALA A 396 12.57 6.69 8.66
N VAL A 397 13.05 7.59 7.80
CA VAL A 397 13.20 7.33 6.34
C VAL A 397 14.18 6.18 6.10
N MET A 398 15.36 6.22 6.74
CA MET A 398 16.36 5.16 6.61
C MET A 398 15.86 3.81 7.16
N GLY A 399 15.01 3.81 8.19
CA GLY A 399 14.36 2.60 8.71
C GLY A 399 13.32 2.01 7.75
N ALA A 400 12.47 2.83 7.15
CA ALA A 400 11.54 2.39 6.12
C ALA A 400 12.26 1.79 4.90
N MET A 401 13.25 2.52 4.37
CA MET A 401 13.99 2.09 3.18
C MET A 401 14.94 0.92 3.48
N GLY A 402 15.51 0.85 4.68
CA GLY A 402 16.29 -0.29 5.16
C GLY A 402 15.46 -1.57 5.32
N LEU A 403 14.19 -1.47 5.76
CA LEU A 403 13.30 -2.64 5.80
C LEU A 403 12.85 -3.06 4.39
N SER A 404 12.62 -2.12 3.48
CA SER A 404 12.38 -2.41 2.05
C SER A 404 13.59 -3.10 1.39
N ALA A 405 14.80 -2.64 1.69
CA ALA A 405 16.05 -3.25 1.28
C ALA A 405 16.23 -4.67 1.82
N ALA A 406 15.97 -4.87 3.11
CA ALA A 406 16.00 -6.18 3.76
C ALA A 406 14.96 -7.14 3.18
N MET A 407 13.74 -6.66 2.89
CA MET A 407 12.67 -7.43 2.23
C MET A 407 13.13 -7.97 0.88
N HIS A 408 13.65 -7.10 0.00
CA HIS A 408 14.05 -7.51 -1.35
C HIS A 408 15.23 -8.48 -1.35
N GLU A 409 16.23 -8.26 -0.48
CA GLU A 409 17.35 -9.19 -0.36
C GLU A 409 16.93 -10.53 0.27
N PHE A 410 16.12 -10.52 1.34
CA PHE A 410 15.53 -11.72 1.93
C PHE A 410 14.78 -12.54 0.88
N CYS A 411 13.92 -11.89 0.08
CA CYS A 411 13.09 -12.57 -0.91
C CYS A 411 13.93 -13.26 -1.99
N LEU A 412 15.11 -12.76 -2.32
CA LEU A 412 16.04 -13.44 -3.23
C LEU A 412 16.87 -14.50 -2.52
N VAL A 413 17.43 -14.22 -1.34
CA VAL A 413 18.29 -15.17 -0.61
C VAL A 413 17.53 -16.42 -0.22
N ALA A 414 16.25 -16.29 0.12
CA ALA A 414 15.39 -17.41 0.47
C ALA A 414 15.25 -18.45 -0.66
N VAL A 415 15.39 -18.03 -1.94
CA VAL A 415 15.14 -18.85 -3.16
C VAL A 415 16.34 -18.85 -4.11
N SER A 416 17.53 -18.46 -3.65
CA SER A 416 18.76 -18.46 -4.45
C SER A 416 20.01 -18.49 -3.54
N LYS A 417 21.17 -18.09 -4.05
CA LYS A 417 22.42 -17.90 -3.30
C LYS A 417 22.50 -16.49 -2.70
N ILE A 418 23.29 -16.29 -1.64
CA ILE A 418 23.60 -14.95 -1.11
C ILE A 418 24.42 -14.17 -2.15
N ASP A 419 24.09 -12.90 -2.37
CA ASP A 419 24.98 -11.96 -3.08
C ASP A 419 25.96 -11.32 -2.08
N PRO A 420 27.27 -11.57 -2.16
CA PRO A 420 28.25 -10.99 -1.24
C PRO A 420 28.35 -9.46 -1.35
N THR A 421 27.88 -8.88 -2.46
CA THR A 421 27.84 -7.43 -2.66
C THR A 421 26.56 -6.78 -2.14
N PHE A 422 25.55 -7.56 -1.74
CA PHE A 422 24.25 -7.08 -1.27
C PHE A 422 23.63 -5.99 -2.18
N ALA A 423 23.69 -6.18 -3.51
CA ALA A 423 23.34 -5.17 -4.50
C ALA A 423 21.87 -4.72 -4.42
N SER A 424 20.93 -5.65 -4.18
CA SER A 424 19.51 -5.30 -3.97
C SER A 424 19.35 -4.45 -2.72
N PHE A 425 19.97 -4.85 -1.60
CA PHE A 425 19.92 -4.07 -0.37
C PHE A 425 20.49 -2.66 -0.56
N ARG A 426 21.65 -2.53 -1.23
CA ARG A 426 22.27 -1.23 -1.54
C ARG A 426 21.40 -0.35 -2.43
N MET A 427 20.72 -0.91 -3.44
CA MET A 427 19.81 -0.16 -4.32
C MET A 427 18.67 0.50 -3.52
N PHE A 428 17.95 -0.30 -2.72
CA PHE A 428 16.77 0.17 -2.00
C PHE A 428 17.12 1.07 -0.81
N LEU A 429 18.20 0.77 -0.08
CA LEU A 429 18.70 1.66 0.97
C LEU A 429 19.22 2.97 0.35
N GLY A 430 19.85 2.90 -0.82
CA GLY A 430 20.29 4.05 -1.61
C GLY A 430 19.14 5.01 -1.96
N GLN A 431 17.93 4.50 -2.21
CA GLN A 431 16.76 5.38 -2.39
C GLN A 431 16.46 6.22 -1.12
N GLY A 432 16.67 5.66 0.08
CA GLY A 432 16.59 6.41 1.34
C GLY A 432 17.66 7.50 1.48
N ILE A 433 18.87 7.23 1.01
CA ILE A 433 19.94 8.23 0.92
C ILE A 433 19.54 9.34 -0.07
N GLY A 434 18.98 8.99 -1.23
CA GLY A 434 18.46 9.97 -2.19
C GLY A 434 17.37 10.87 -1.60
N ILE A 435 16.41 10.31 -0.85
CA ILE A 435 15.37 11.08 -0.14
C ILE A 435 16.00 11.99 0.94
N ALA A 436 17.02 11.52 1.66
CA ALA A 436 17.75 12.34 2.63
C ALA A 436 18.51 13.50 1.95
N LEU A 437 19.10 13.26 0.77
CA LEU A 437 19.74 14.31 -0.04
C LEU A 437 18.73 15.36 -0.53
N GLU A 438 17.50 14.96 -0.92
CA GLU A 438 16.42 15.90 -1.25
C GLU A 438 16.00 16.75 -0.04
N ALA A 439 15.97 16.16 1.16
CA ALA A 439 15.69 16.88 2.40
C ALA A 439 16.80 17.91 2.73
N ILE A 440 18.07 17.54 2.55
CA ILE A 440 19.23 18.44 2.73
C ILE A 440 19.21 19.54 1.66
N PHE A 441 18.96 19.21 0.39
CA PHE A 441 18.82 20.18 -0.69
C PHE A 441 17.76 21.23 -0.35
N LYS A 442 16.61 20.81 0.19
CA LYS A 442 15.55 21.71 0.65
C LYS A 442 15.98 22.58 1.84
N GLN A 443 16.76 22.05 2.78
CA GLN A 443 17.30 22.84 3.91
C GLN A 443 18.32 23.88 3.46
N VAL A 444 19.18 23.55 2.49
CA VAL A 444 20.26 24.44 2.01
C VAL A 444 19.77 25.49 1.02
N THR A 445 18.90 25.12 0.08
CA THR A 445 18.44 26.01 -1.00
C THR A 445 17.09 26.69 -0.72
N GLY A 446 16.35 26.23 0.28
CA GLY A 446 14.95 26.57 0.50
C GLY A 446 13.96 25.95 -0.50
N GLN A 447 14.44 25.35 -1.59
CA GLN A 447 13.61 24.84 -2.68
C GLN A 447 13.44 23.32 -2.61
N LYS A 448 12.26 22.81 -3.02
CA LYS A 448 12.06 21.37 -3.20
C LYS A 448 12.58 20.93 -4.56
N VAL A 449 13.23 19.76 -4.61
CA VAL A 449 13.52 19.09 -5.89
C VAL A 449 12.22 18.86 -6.64
N SER A 450 12.13 19.43 -7.84
CA SER A 450 10.89 19.49 -8.63
C SER A 450 11.15 19.83 -10.11
N GLY A 451 10.09 19.77 -10.93
CA GLY A 451 10.16 20.13 -12.35
C GLY A 451 10.99 19.17 -13.21
N PRO A 452 11.37 19.57 -14.44
CA PRO A 452 12.09 18.69 -15.38
C PRO A 452 13.45 18.21 -14.87
N LEU A 453 14.19 19.06 -14.16
CA LEU A 453 15.47 18.68 -13.53
C LEU A 453 15.26 17.71 -12.36
N GLY A 454 14.22 17.92 -11.55
CA GLY A 454 13.83 16.97 -10.50
C GLY A 454 13.39 15.62 -11.07
N TRP A 455 12.67 15.61 -12.20
CA TRP A 455 12.32 14.39 -12.94
C TRP A 455 13.57 13.64 -13.41
N ALA A 456 14.51 14.35 -14.07
CA ALA A 456 15.77 13.77 -14.54
C ALA A 456 16.63 13.24 -13.38
N TRP A 457 16.68 13.94 -12.25
CA TRP A 457 17.28 13.46 -11.01
C TRP A 457 16.61 12.18 -10.51
N THR A 458 15.28 12.17 -10.40
CA THR A 458 14.49 11.05 -9.85
C THR A 458 14.73 9.77 -10.65
N PHE A 459 14.52 9.80 -11.96
CA PHE A 459 14.69 8.63 -12.81
C PHE A 459 16.16 8.29 -13.05
N GLY A 460 17.04 9.29 -13.21
CA GLY A 460 18.48 9.07 -13.31
C GLY A 460 19.05 8.38 -12.08
N TYR A 461 18.74 8.87 -10.88
CA TYR A 461 19.19 8.27 -9.63
C TYR A 461 18.69 6.83 -9.45
N MET A 462 17.41 6.56 -9.72
CA MET A 462 16.85 5.21 -9.66
C MET A 462 17.51 4.26 -10.66
N ILE A 463 17.70 4.69 -11.92
CA ILE A 463 18.28 3.85 -12.98
C ILE A 463 19.76 3.56 -12.71
N LEU A 464 20.54 4.56 -12.30
CA LEU A 464 21.96 4.40 -11.96
C LEU A 464 22.16 3.45 -10.77
N ASN A 465 21.35 3.57 -9.71
CA ASN A 465 21.40 2.68 -8.55
C ASN A 465 20.78 1.29 -8.83
N GLY A 466 19.87 1.19 -9.81
CA GLY A 466 19.18 -0.05 -10.16
C GLY A 466 20.03 -1.06 -10.90
N ARG A 467 20.99 -0.61 -11.73
CA ARG A 467 21.81 -1.51 -12.56
C ARG A 467 22.55 -2.60 -11.77
N PRO A 468 23.33 -2.31 -10.70
CA PRO A 468 24.05 -3.37 -9.97
C PRO A 468 23.12 -4.42 -9.36
N MET A 469 21.91 -4.03 -8.95
CA MET A 469 20.88 -4.95 -8.47
C MET A 469 20.39 -5.85 -9.61
N VAL A 470 20.09 -5.28 -10.78
CA VAL A 470 19.64 -6.03 -11.96
C VAL A 470 20.70 -7.04 -12.41
N ASP A 471 21.96 -6.62 -12.49
CA ASP A 471 23.09 -7.49 -12.83
C ASP A 471 23.17 -8.67 -11.83
N ALA A 472 23.04 -8.41 -10.53
CA ALA A 472 23.00 -9.44 -9.49
C ALA A 472 21.76 -10.36 -9.56
N TRP A 473 20.60 -9.85 -9.97
CA TRP A 473 19.37 -10.65 -10.12
C TRP A 473 19.51 -11.65 -11.28
N ILE A 474 20.05 -11.21 -12.43
CA ILE A 474 20.33 -12.09 -13.57
C ILE A 474 21.41 -13.14 -13.21
N GLN A 475 22.49 -12.75 -12.53
CA GLN A 475 23.53 -13.68 -12.04
C GLN A 475 23.03 -14.68 -10.97
N ARG A 476 21.83 -14.45 -10.43
CA ARG A 476 21.12 -15.35 -9.51
C ARG A 476 20.03 -16.15 -10.21
N SER A 477 19.99 -16.16 -11.55
CA SER A 477 19.03 -16.89 -12.40
C SER A 477 17.59 -16.34 -12.42
N LEU A 478 17.37 -15.06 -12.10
CA LEU A 478 16.05 -14.46 -12.29
C LEU A 478 15.67 -14.47 -13.79
N GLY A 479 14.51 -15.08 -14.11
CA GLY A 479 14.05 -15.24 -15.50
C GLY A 479 14.55 -16.52 -16.19
N ARG A 480 15.36 -17.34 -15.51
CA ARG A 480 15.59 -18.73 -15.93
C ARG A 480 14.28 -19.52 -15.83
N GLY A 481 14.11 -20.56 -16.65
CA GLY A 481 12.86 -21.33 -16.75
C GLY A 481 11.73 -20.64 -17.53
N VAL A 482 11.87 -19.36 -17.86
CA VAL A 482 10.91 -18.65 -18.73
C VAL A 482 11.10 -19.07 -20.18
N VAL A 483 9.99 -19.37 -20.85
CA VAL A 483 9.97 -19.81 -22.26
C VAL A 483 10.34 -18.64 -23.20
N PRO A 484 11.23 -18.85 -24.20
CA PRO A 484 11.55 -17.85 -25.23
C PRO A 484 10.32 -17.30 -25.95
N PHE A 485 10.29 -15.99 -26.26
CA PHE A 485 9.13 -15.33 -26.87
C PHE A 485 8.61 -16.01 -28.15
N LYS A 486 9.51 -16.52 -29.01
CA LYS A 486 9.14 -17.27 -30.23
C LYS A 486 8.40 -18.59 -29.98
N GLN A 487 8.43 -19.11 -28.76
CA GLN A 487 7.79 -20.37 -28.35
C GLN A 487 6.49 -20.13 -27.55
N TRP A 488 6.09 -18.86 -27.35
CA TRP A 488 4.87 -18.52 -26.62
C TRP A 488 3.61 -19.03 -27.34
N GLY A 489 3.04 -20.12 -26.82
CA GLY A 489 1.69 -20.57 -27.18
C GLY A 489 0.58 -19.68 -26.57
N LEU A 490 -0.68 -19.97 -26.94
CA LEU A 490 -1.87 -19.18 -26.59
C LEU A 490 -1.98 -18.82 -25.09
N MET A 491 -1.57 -19.71 -24.18
CA MET A 491 -1.64 -19.45 -22.74
C MET A 491 -0.75 -18.27 -22.29
N HIS A 492 0.43 -18.09 -22.89
CA HIS A 492 1.30 -16.96 -22.59
C HIS A 492 0.65 -15.63 -22.97
N PHE A 493 -0.21 -15.64 -24.00
CA PHE A 493 -0.94 -14.47 -24.49
C PHE A 493 -2.27 -14.22 -23.75
N LEU A 494 -3.00 -15.26 -23.34
CA LEU A 494 -4.33 -15.12 -22.72
C LEU A 494 -4.31 -15.12 -21.19
N VAL A 495 -3.43 -15.90 -20.56
CA VAL A 495 -3.41 -16.03 -19.09
C VAL A 495 -2.61 -14.87 -18.50
N PRO A 496 -3.14 -14.15 -17.49
CA PRO A 496 -2.36 -13.13 -16.77
C PRO A 496 -1.11 -13.73 -16.13
N PHE A 497 0.03 -13.04 -16.23
CA PHE A 497 1.36 -13.60 -15.93
C PHE A 497 1.78 -14.81 -16.79
N GLY A 498 1.06 -15.10 -17.88
CA GLY A 498 1.40 -16.09 -18.89
C GLY A 498 2.87 -16.09 -19.32
N PRO A 499 3.53 -14.93 -19.56
CA PRO A 499 4.96 -14.84 -19.86
C PRO A 499 5.92 -15.40 -18.80
N LEU A 500 5.45 -15.66 -17.58
CA LEU A 500 6.25 -16.24 -16.51
C LEU A 500 6.07 -17.76 -16.38
N ILE A 501 5.03 -18.33 -17.00
CA ILE A 501 4.71 -19.76 -16.95
C ILE A 501 5.86 -20.55 -17.59
N THR A 502 6.29 -21.62 -16.91
CA THR A 502 7.31 -22.57 -17.38
C THR A 502 6.66 -23.70 -18.17
N ASP A 503 7.47 -24.46 -18.92
CA ASP A 503 6.96 -25.60 -19.69
C ASP A 503 6.28 -26.67 -18.81
N GLU A 504 6.80 -26.97 -17.61
CA GLU A 504 6.17 -27.97 -16.73
C GLU A 504 4.83 -27.48 -16.18
N VAL A 505 4.72 -26.20 -15.78
CA VAL A 505 3.45 -25.61 -15.34
C VAL A 505 2.46 -25.54 -16.49
N TYR A 506 2.92 -25.24 -17.71
CA TYR A 506 2.10 -25.31 -18.91
C TYR A 506 1.59 -26.73 -19.19
N VAL A 507 2.46 -27.75 -19.12
CA VAL A 507 2.09 -29.17 -19.28
C VAL A 507 1.10 -29.61 -18.21
N TYR A 508 1.32 -29.22 -16.95
CA TYR A 508 0.40 -29.46 -15.85
C TYR A 508 -0.97 -28.84 -16.11
N LEU A 509 -1.04 -27.54 -16.42
CA LEU A 509 -2.31 -26.87 -16.73
C LEU A 509 -3.01 -27.51 -17.95
N MET A 510 -2.27 -27.87 -18.99
CA MET A 510 -2.81 -28.55 -20.18
C MET A 510 -3.30 -29.98 -19.91
N SER A 511 -2.78 -30.66 -18.88
CA SER A 511 -3.29 -31.97 -18.46
C SER A 511 -4.72 -31.87 -17.92
N TRP A 512 -5.06 -30.78 -17.20
CA TRP A 512 -6.44 -30.52 -16.76
C TRP A 512 -7.36 -30.18 -17.93
N VAL A 513 -6.87 -29.43 -18.93
CA VAL A 513 -7.67 -29.06 -20.11
C VAL A 513 -8.04 -30.29 -20.95
N LYS A 514 -7.24 -31.36 -20.94
CA LYS A 514 -7.55 -32.64 -21.63
C LYS A 514 -8.54 -33.55 -20.88
N ILE A 515 -8.97 -33.16 -19.68
CA ILE A 515 -9.93 -33.90 -18.84
C ILE A 515 -11.35 -33.32 -18.98
N PHE A 516 -11.50 -32.19 -19.69
CA PHE A 516 -12.76 -31.57 -20.09
C PHE A 516 -12.95 -31.63 -21.61
#